data_AF-A0A7U9S1A8-F1
#
_entry.id   AF-A0A7U9S1A8-F1
#
_cell.length_a   1.000
_cell.length_b   1.000
_cell.length_c   1.000
_cell.angle_alpha   90.00
_cell.angle_beta   90.00
_cell.angle_gamma   90.00
#
_symmetry.space_group_name_H-M   'P 1'
#
loop_
_entity.id
_entity.type
_entity.pdbx_description
1 polymer ?
#
loop_
_entity_poly.entity_id
_entity_poly.type
_entity_poly.pdbx_seq_one_letter_code
_entity_poly.pdbx_strand_id
1 'polypeptide(L)'
;MDTFELFNNGKLVLPEKETGFAGIEWSKHPTFKGVELKHIITAKDTDGKFSYHLVRIAPGCSIGNHTHETQLETHEVIKGSGRCVNAGSTIPYEAGTISIMQTGVPHEVTAGSEGLYLFAKFMPALC
;
A
#
# COMPACT_ATOMS: atom_id res chain seq x y z
N MET A 1 -16.78 -12.12 -2.69
CA MET A 1 -15.35 -11.72 -2.70
C MET A 1 -15.30 -10.27 -2.29
N ASP A 2 -14.47 -9.90 -1.31
CA ASP A 2 -14.38 -8.49 -0.88
C ASP A 2 -13.56 -7.66 -1.88
N THR A 3 -13.63 -6.32 -1.77
CA THR A 3 -13.00 -5.39 -2.69
C THR A 3 -11.48 -5.59 -2.80
N PHE A 4 -10.81 -5.92 -1.69
CA PHE A 4 -9.37 -6.16 -1.72
C PHE A 4 -9.05 -7.40 -2.56
N GLU A 5 -9.81 -8.48 -2.38
CA GLU A 5 -9.63 -9.71 -3.15
C GLU A 5 -9.97 -9.54 -4.64
N LEU A 6 -10.95 -8.67 -4.97
CA LEU A 6 -11.23 -8.31 -6.36
C LEU A 6 -10.01 -7.65 -7.03
N PHE A 7 -9.32 -6.74 -6.35
CA PHE A 7 -8.09 -6.15 -6.88
C PHE A 7 -6.90 -7.13 -6.83
N ASN A 8 -6.78 -7.96 -5.79
CA ASN A 8 -5.71 -8.97 -5.69
C ASN A 8 -5.71 -9.95 -6.89
N ASN A 9 -6.89 -10.25 -7.43
CA ASN A 9 -7.10 -11.13 -8.59
C ASN A 9 -7.54 -10.36 -9.84
N GLY A 10 -7.40 -9.03 -9.81
CA GLY A 10 -7.81 -8.15 -10.90
C GLY A 10 -6.80 -8.13 -12.04
N LYS A 11 -6.75 -7.02 -12.75
CA LYS A 11 -5.87 -6.85 -13.91
C LYS A 11 -5.57 -5.39 -14.21
N LEU A 12 -4.39 -5.15 -14.79
CA LEU A 12 -4.06 -3.91 -15.48
C LEU A 12 -4.44 -4.07 -16.96
N VAL A 13 -5.28 -3.18 -17.47
CA VAL A 13 -5.72 -3.17 -18.87
C VAL A 13 -5.26 -1.86 -19.50
N LEU A 14 -4.39 -1.97 -20.51
CA LEU A 14 -3.92 -0.90 -21.37
C LEU A 14 -4.40 -1.16 -22.81
N PRO A 15 -4.42 -0.16 -23.71
CA PRO A 15 -4.92 -0.34 -25.08
C PRO A 15 -4.32 -1.55 -25.84
N GLU A 16 -3.06 -1.89 -25.58
CA GLU A 16 -2.34 -2.96 -26.29
C GLU A 16 -1.97 -4.15 -25.41
N LYS A 17 -2.25 -4.10 -24.10
CA LYS A 17 -1.77 -5.10 -23.14
C LYS A 17 -2.72 -5.29 -21.97
N GLU A 18 -2.99 -6.55 -21.65
CA GLU A 18 -3.65 -6.95 -20.40
C GLU A 18 -2.66 -7.74 -19.54
N THR A 19 -2.57 -7.42 -18.25
CA THR A 19 -1.75 -8.15 -17.27
C THR A 19 -2.61 -8.51 -16.05
N GLY A 20 -2.83 -9.79 -15.81
CA GLY A 20 -3.55 -10.27 -14.64
C GLY A 20 -2.73 -10.16 -13.36
N PHE A 21 -3.37 -9.78 -12.25
CA PHE A 21 -2.70 -9.65 -10.95
C PHE A 21 -2.62 -10.97 -10.19
N ALA A 22 -3.47 -11.96 -10.49
CA ALA A 22 -3.51 -13.24 -9.77
C ALA A 22 -2.15 -13.97 -9.73
N GLY A 23 -1.36 -13.90 -10.82
CA GLY A 23 -0.03 -14.52 -10.91
C GLY A 23 1.14 -13.66 -10.44
N ILE A 24 0.87 -12.45 -9.91
CA ILE A 24 1.92 -11.62 -9.31
C ILE A 24 2.14 -12.10 -7.87
N GLU A 25 3.40 -12.41 -7.54
CA GLU A 25 3.79 -12.88 -6.21
C GLU A 25 3.74 -11.77 -5.16
N TRP A 26 3.49 -12.16 -3.91
CA TRP A 26 3.60 -11.28 -2.75
C TRP A 26 5.03 -11.25 -2.25
N SER A 27 5.60 -10.06 -2.12
CA SER A 27 6.92 -9.81 -1.54
C SER A 27 6.80 -9.49 -0.06
N LYS A 28 7.50 -10.22 0.80
CA LYS A 28 7.63 -9.85 2.22
C LYS A 28 8.46 -8.58 2.34
N HIS A 29 8.00 -7.64 3.17
CA HIS A 29 8.79 -6.44 3.45
C HIS A 29 10.11 -6.86 4.13
N PRO A 30 11.28 -6.36 3.67
CA PRO A 30 12.57 -6.82 4.19
C PRO A 30 12.77 -6.48 5.68
N THR A 31 12.17 -5.38 6.13
CA THR A 31 12.36 -4.85 7.49
C THR A 31 11.18 -5.13 8.44
N PHE A 32 9.94 -5.16 7.92
CA PHE A 32 8.74 -5.09 8.75
C PHE A 32 8.02 -6.43 8.72
N LYS A 33 8.11 -7.16 9.84
CA LYS A 33 7.50 -8.48 9.97
C LYS A 33 5.99 -8.39 9.79
N GLY A 34 5.42 -9.34 9.05
CA GLY A 34 3.98 -9.43 8.83
C GLY A 34 3.45 -8.42 7.80
N VAL A 35 4.34 -7.71 7.11
CA VAL A 35 3.99 -6.80 6.01
C VAL A 35 4.36 -7.46 4.69
N GLU A 36 3.43 -7.49 3.75
CA GLU A 36 3.64 -8.01 2.41
C GLU A 36 3.07 -7.05 1.38
N LEU A 37 3.77 -6.91 0.25
CA LEU A 37 3.43 -6.02 -0.85
C LEU A 37 3.26 -6.81 -2.13
N LYS A 38 2.34 -6.36 -2.97
CA LYS A 38 2.13 -6.86 -4.31
C LYS A 38 2.14 -5.68 -5.28
N HIS A 39 3.19 -5.60 -6.09
CA HIS A 39 3.42 -4.50 -7.00
C HIS A 39 2.58 -4.69 -8.26
N ILE A 40 1.44 -3.98 -8.36
CA ILE A 40 0.45 -4.15 -9.44
C ILE A 40 0.62 -3.11 -10.55
N ILE A 41 1.26 -1.98 -10.27
CA ILE A 41 1.78 -1.02 -11.26
C ILE A 41 3.18 -0.58 -10.81
N THR A 42 4.16 -0.65 -11.71
CA THR A 42 5.57 -0.37 -11.41
C THR A 42 6.10 0.83 -12.20
N ALA A 43 7.32 1.28 -11.87
CA ALA A 43 8.01 2.33 -12.62
C ALA A 43 8.10 2.04 -14.13
N LYS A 44 8.20 0.75 -14.52
CA LYS A 44 8.23 0.33 -15.93
C LYS A 44 6.93 0.65 -16.67
N ASP A 45 5.81 0.60 -15.98
CA ASP A 45 4.49 0.83 -16.56
C ASP A 45 4.17 2.33 -16.71
N THR A 46 4.88 3.19 -15.95
CA THR A 46 4.52 4.61 -15.81
C THR A 46 5.65 5.57 -16.18
N ASP A 47 6.77 5.07 -16.70
CA ASP A 47 7.98 5.87 -16.94
C ASP A 47 8.47 6.56 -15.65
N GLY A 48 8.48 5.80 -14.55
CA GLY A 48 8.91 6.28 -13.22
C GLY A 48 7.97 7.25 -12.50
N LYS A 49 6.86 7.68 -13.13
CA LYS A 49 5.97 8.70 -12.58
C LYS A 49 5.17 8.28 -11.36
N PHE A 50 4.73 7.02 -11.28
CA PHE A 50 4.01 6.52 -10.11
C PHE A 50 4.03 4.99 -10.03
N SER A 51 3.71 4.43 -8.87
CA SER A 51 3.57 2.98 -8.70
C SER A 51 2.45 2.67 -7.74
N TYR A 52 1.71 1.59 -7.99
CA TYR A 52 0.58 1.15 -7.17
C TYR A 52 0.87 -0.23 -6.59
N HIS A 53 0.55 -0.39 -5.30
CA HIS A 53 0.83 -1.60 -4.55
C HIS A 53 -0.38 -1.99 -3.72
N LEU A 54 -0.73 -3.26 -3.72
CA LEU A 54 -1.56 -3.81 -2.66
C LEU A 54 -0.65 -4.14 -1.49
N VAL A 55 -1.05 -3.74 -0.29
CA VAL A 55 -0.30 -4.02 0.94
C VAL A 55 -1.21 -4.75 1.90
N ARG A 56 -0.71 -5.82 2.53
CA ARG A 56 -1.38 -6.48 3.64
C ARG A 56 -0.47 -6.48 4.86
N ILE A 57 -1.03 -6.11 6.00
CA ILE A 57 -0.36 -6.08 7.29
C ILE A 57 -1.10 -7.06 8.19
N ALA A 58 -0.39 -8.07 8.66
CA ALA A 58 -0.95 -9.11 9.53
C ALA A 58 -1.45 -8.51 10.86
N PRO A 59 -2.39 -9.19 11.56
CA PRO A 59 -2.90 -8.76 12.85
C PRO A 59 -1.82 -8.33 13.85
N GLY A 60 -2.00 -7.15 14.44
CA GLY A 60 -1.08 -6.57 15.43
C GLY A 60 0.33 -6.24 14.91
N CYS A 61 0.62 -6.42 13.61
CA CYS A 61 1.88 -6.03 13.01
C CYS A 61 1.85 -4.56 12.56
N SER A 62 3.03 -4.02 12.26
CA SER A 62 3.17 -2.63 11.85
C SER A 62 4.18 -2.44 10.74
N ILE A 63 3.95 -1.43 9.92
CA ILE A 63 4.99 -0.73 9.19
C ILE A 63 5.51 0.32 10.18
N GLY A 64 6.70 0.08 10.73
CA GLY A 64 7.29 0.96 11.73
C GLY A 64 7.60 2.35 11.19
N ASN A 65 7.95 3.29 12.07
CA ASN A 65 8.25 4.66 11.68
C ASN A 65 9.32 4.74 10.58
N HIS A 66 8.96 5.35 9.46
CA HIS A 66 9.81 5.49 8.28
C HIS A 66 9.46 6.77 7.51
N THR A 67 10.32 7.13 6.55
CA THR A 67 10.19 8.32 5.71
C THR A 67 10.51 7.96 4.26
N HIS A 68 9.74 8.53 3.33
CA HIS A 68 10.06 8.52 1.91
C HIS A 68 10.70 9.86 1.53
N GLU A 69 12.00 9.86 1.23
CA GLU A 69 12.77 11.08 0.94
C GLU A 69 12.37 11.75 -0.38
N THR A 70 11.84 10.97 -1.33
CA THR A 70 11.52 11.48 -2.68
C THR A 70 10.07 11.31 -3.08
N GLN A 71 9.38 10.33 -2.50
CA GLN A 71 8.00 10.00 -2.86
C GLN A 71 7.01 10.72 -1.94
N LEU A 72 5.93 11.22 -2.53
CA LEU A 72 4.65 11.32 -1.86
C LEU A 72 3.98 9.95 -1.89
N GLU A 73 3.36 9.56 -0.79
CA GLU A 73 2.61 8.31 -0.69
C GLU A 73 1.13 8.56 -0.33
N THR A 74 0.24 7.72 -0.84
CA THR A 74 -1.14 7.62 -0.35
C THR A 74 -1.42 6.24 0.23
N HIS A 75 -2.22 6.20 1.29
CA HIS A 75 -2.81 4.98 1.83
C HIS A 75 -4.31 5.06 1.64
N GLU A 76 -4.88 4.19 0.81
CA GLU A 76 -6.33 3.97 0.78
C GLU A 76 -6.65 2.65 1.50
N VAL A 77 -7.35 2.72 2.61
CA VAL A 77 -7.73 1.53 3.39
C VAL A 77 -8.90 0.84 2.70
N ILE A 78 -8.67 -0.38 2.19
CA ILE A 78 -9.71 -1.16 1.51
C ILE A 78 -10.46 -2.07 2.48
N LYS A 79 -9.73 -2.65 3.44
CA LYS A 79 -10.26 -3.65 4.38
C LYS A 79 -9.45 -3.66 5.68
N GLY A 80 -10.09 -4.11 6.76
CA GLY A 80 -9.48 -4.20 8.08
C GLY A 80 -9.54 -2.88 8.82
N SER A 81 -8.78 -2.79 9.91
CA SER A 81 -8.73 -1.59 10.75
C SER A 81 -7.37 -1.44 11.42
N GLY A 82 -7.09 -0.25 11.92
CA GLY A 82 -5.82 0.05 12.59
C GLY A 82 -5.68 1.52 12.90
N ARG A 83 -4.43 2.00 12.93
CA ARG A 83 -4.11 3.42 13.02
C ARG A 83 -2.89 3.76 12.19
N CYS A 84 -2.83 5.00 11.75
CA CYS A 84 -1.62 5.61 11.22
C CYS A 84 -1.21 6.79 12.11
N VAL A 85 0.09 6.95 12.34
CA VAL A 85 0.63 8.21 12.84
C VAL A 85 1.28 8.92 11.66
N ASN A 86 0.78 10.09 11.32
CA ASN A 86 1.24 10.91 10.19
C ASN A 86 1.49 12.34 10.68
N ALA A 87 2.72 12.85 10.52
CA ALA A 87 3.13 14.14 11.07
C ALA A 87 2.79 14.31 12.57
N GLY A 88 2.92 13.22 13.35
CA GLY A 88 2.61 13.19 14.78
C GLY A 88 1.12 13.11 15.13
N SER A 89 0.22 13.20 14.16
CA SER A 89 -1.23 13.05 14.37
C SER A 89 -1.65 11.59 14.20
N THR A 90 -2.43 11.06 15.16
CA THR A 90 -3.00 9.72 15.05
C THR A 90 -4.31 9.76 14.26
N ILE A 91 -4.36 8.99 13.18
CA ILE A 91 -5.49 8.86 12.29
C ILE A 91 -6.03 7.43 12.44
N PRO A 92 -7.29 7.22 12.88
CA PRO A 92 -7.94 5.93 12.84
C PRO A 92 -8.04 5.43 11.40
N TYR A 93 -7.64 4.19 11.14
CA TYR A 93 -7.78 3.56 9.84
C TYR A 93 -8.93 2.57 9.87
N GLU A 94 -9.88 2.77 8.97
CA GLU A 94 -10.99 1.88 8.67
C GLU A 94 -11.25 1.90 7.15
N ALA A 95 -11.99 0.92 6.64
CA ALA A 95 -12.28 0.86 5.21
C ALA A 95 -12.93 2.17 4.71
N GLY A 96 -12.35 2.74 3.64
CA GLY A 96 -12.77 4.03 3.08
C GLY A 96 -11.94 5.23 3.58
N THR A 97 -11.06 5.07 4.56
CA THR A 97 -10.10 6.11 4.94
C THR A 97 -9.02 6.28 3.88
N ILE A 98 -8.69 7.54 3.55
CA ILE A 98 -7.53 7.90 2.73
C ILE A 98 -6.62 8.84 3.52
N SER A 99 -5.33 8.55 3.55
CA SER A 99 -4.30 9.42 4.12
C SER A 99 -3.22 9.72 3.08
N ILE A 100 -2.65 10.92 3.15
CA ILE A 100 -1.57 11.37 2.28
C ILE A 100 -0.32 11.62 3.15
N MET A 101 0.76 10.95 2.80
CA MET A 101 2.06 11.04 3.46
C MET A 101 2.92 11.93 2.58
N GLN A 102 3.12 13.16 3.03
CA GLN A 102 3.94 14.14 2.30
C GLN A 102 5.39 13.68 2.24
N THR A 103 6.09 14.04 1.17
CA THR A 103 7.52 13.73 1.01
C THR A 103 8.33 14.23 2.19
N GLY A 104 9.24 13.40 2.69
CA GLY A 104 10.09 13.73 3.83
C GLY A 104 9.38 13.72 5.19
N VAL A 105 8.08 13.37 5.25
CA VAL A 105 7.34 13.32 6.51
C VAL A 105 7.32 11.90 7.09
N PRO A 106 7.80 11.72 8.33
CA PRO A 106 7.80 10.42 8.98
C PRO A 106 6.38 9.96 9.30
N HIS A 107 6.14 8.67 9.13
CA HIS A 107 4.87 8.05 9.47
C HIS A 107 5.02 6.56 9.81
N GLU A 108 4.02 6.03 10.51
CA GLU A 108 3.90 4.61 10.84
C GLU A 108 2.46 4.13 10.70
N VAL A 109 2.28 2.84 10.46
CA VAL A 109 0.96 2.20 10.34
C VAL A 109 0.94 0.94 11.20
N THR A 110 -0.06 0.81 12.06
CA THR A 110 -0.27 -0.38 12.91
C THR A 110 -1.62 -1.00 12.59
N ALA A 111 -1.63 -2.29 12.28
CA ALA A 111 -2.85 -3.06 12.04
C ALA A 111 -3.53 -3.47 13.35
N GLY A 112 -4.86 -3.51 13.34
CA GLY A 112 -5.70 -4.04 14.40
C GLY A 112 -5.74 -5.58 14.44
N SER A 113 -6.76 -6.14 15.09
CA SER A 113 -6.90 -7.60 15.27
C SER A 113 -7.20 -8.37 14.00
N GLU A 114 -7.85 -7.74 13.02
CA GLU A 114 -8.24 -8.37 11.76
C GLU A 114 -7.21 -8.15 10.64
N GLY A 115 -6.07 -7.54 10.96
CA GLY A 115 -5.12 -7.06 9.96
C GLY A 115 -5.61 -5.78 9.26
N LEU A 116 -4.81 -5.33 8.30
CA LEU A 116 -5.06 -4.10 7.55
C LEU A 116 -4.61 -4.26 6.10
N TYR A 117 -5.44 -3.79 5.17
CA TYR A 117 -5.26 -3.99 3.74
C TYR A 117 -5.38 -2.68 3.00
N LEU A 118 -4.31 -2.27 2.33
CA LEU A 118 -4.16 -0.96 1.71
C LEU A 118 -4.02 -1.08 0.20
N PHE A 119 -4.53 -0.08 -0.49
CA PHE A 119 -4.07 0.32 -1.81
C PHE A 119 -3.09 1.48 -1.58
N ALA A 120 -1.81 1.25 -1.83
CA ALA A 120 -0.77 2.27 -1.65
C ALA A 120 -0.29 2.78 -3.00
N LYS A 121 -0.04 4.09 -3.10
CA LYS A 121 0.47 4.73 -4.32
C LYS A 121 1.65 5.61 -3.98
N PHE A 122 2.65 5.59 -4.84
CA PHE A 122 3.85 6.41 -4.69
C PHE A 122 4.03 7.29 -5.92
N MET A 123 4.38 8.55 -5.69
CA MET A 123 4.67 9.55 -6.72
C MET A 123 5.95 10.32 -6.33
N PRO A 124 7.09 10.14 -7.04
CA PRO A 124 7.34 9.21 -8.15
C PRO A 124 7.24 7.74 -7.74
N ALA A 125 7.37 6.83 -8.70
CA ALA A 125 7.31 5.39 -8.45
C ALA A 125 8.30 4.96 -7.35
N LEU A 126 7.88 4.02 -6.51
CA LEU A 126 8.76 3.35 -5.56
C LEU A 126 9.71 2.42 -6.34
N CYS A 127 11.02 2.62 -6.14
CA CYS A 127 12.09 1.91 -6.84
C CYS A 127 12.18 0.44 -6.45
#